data_AF-A0A7V4NH13-F1
#
_entry.id   AF-A0A7V4NH13-F1
#
_cell.length_a   1.000
_cell.length_b   1.000
_cell.length_c   1.000
_cell.angle_alpha   90.00
_cell.angle_beta   90.00
_cell.angle_gamma   90.00
#
_symmetry.space_group_name_H-M   'P 1'
#
loop_
_entity.id
_entity.type
_entity.pdbx_description
1 polymer ?
#
loop_
_entity_poly.entity_id
_entity_poly.type
_entity_poly.pdbx_seq_one_letter_code
_entity_poly.pdbx_strand_id
1 'polypeptide(L)'
;MKIYYDPNFTFQELLDYYSPSLLDIDGEKFIDLHSLNIVNFLGLQPINRYHEEINGWFFNVNEYETNEILPLENLLPFTNENFEKFKISNALSFEYLKYNEVYNNLFLKVENTLNNLECVISLNNNFLTQHLEIFADVGFEFLLEINIVLTIKNLARKYSFSSCFNHPFVFRIELSNTFYDQVYEFLEEFRDFNMKISGQIPTLYNQFKMLPKSDELARILQNSSIDSFSKTIYSYGSIELFIDDLRKLAELLSLFFENSKLD
;
A
#
# COMPACT_ATOMS: atom_id res chain seq x y z
N MET A 1 26.69 22.16 -0.92
CA MET A 1 25.49 21.41 -0.48
C MET A 1 25.49 20.04 -1.15
N LYS A 2 25.02 18.98 -0.48
CA LYS A 2 24.93 17.63 -1.08
C LYS A 2 23.52 17.08 -0.94
N ILE A 3 23.06 16.32 -1.93
CA ILE A 3 21.80 15.59 -1.86
C ILE A 3 22.10 14.11 -2.01
N TYR A 4 21.60 13.33 -1.05
CA TYR A 4 21.68 11.88 -1.01
C TYR A 4 20.30 11.30 -1.29
N TYR A 5 20.24 10.34 -2.19
CA TYR A 5 19.00 9.66 -2.54
C TYR A 5 19.27 8.20 -2.89
N ASP A 6 18.25 7.37 -2.74
CA ASP A 6 18.35 5.95 -2.98
C ASP A 6 18.72 5.65 -4.45
N PRO A 7 19.64 4.71 -4.70
CA PRO A 7 20.13 4.40 -6.05
C PRO A 7 19.08 3.84 -7.01
N ASN A 8 17.94 3.38 -6.51
CA ASN A 8 16.83 2.88 -7.31
C ASN A 8 16.04 4.00 -8.00
N PHE A 9 16.27 5.27 -7.62
CA PHE A 9 15.62 6.42 -8.24
C PHE A 9 16.64 7.26 -9.01
N THR A 10 16.20 7.80 -10.13
CA THR A 10 16.84 8.97 -10.74
C THR A 10 16.45 10.23 -9.96
N PHE A 11 17.25 11.29 -10.09
CA PHE A 11 17.02 12.52 -9.35
C PHE A 11 15.65 13.16 -9.64
N GLN A 12 15.15 13.05 -10.88
CA GLN A 12 13.85 13.58 -11.28
C GLN A 12 12.69 12.78 -10.65
N GLU A 13 12.82 11.46 -10.59
CA GLU A 13 11.80 10.54 -10.08
C GLU A 13 11.52 10.74 -8.59
N LEU A 14 12.44 11.33 -7.82
CA LEU A 14 12.23 11.61 -6.40
C LEU A 14 10.97 12.46 -6.15
N LEU A 15 10.65 13.40 -7.04
CA LEU A 15 9.43 14.21 -6.93
C LEU A 15 8.18 13.40 -7.31
N ASP A 16 8.27 12.63 -8.40
CA ASP A 16 7.14 11.89 -8.95
C ASP A 16 6.67 10.78 -7.99
N TYR A 17 7.61 10.12 -7.32
CA TYR A 17 7.33 9.06 -6.36
C TYR A 17 7.31 9.55 -4.91
N TYR A 18 7.47 10.85 -4.65
CA TYR A 18 7.62 11.41 -3.30
C TYR A 18 8.67 10.66 -2.45
N SER A 19 9.75 10.20 -3.10
CA SER A 19 10.82 9.43 -2.47
C SER A 19 11.65 10.33 -1.59
N PRO A 20 12.02 9.94 -0.36
CA PRO A 20 12.73 10.82 0.56
C PRO A 20 14.18 11.07 0.10
N SER A 21 14.76 12.17 0.54
CA SER A 21 16.17 12.49 0.32
C SER A 21 16.84 13.04 1.58
N LEU A 22 18.17 12.93 1.65
CA LEU A 22 18.97 13.61 2.68
C LEU A 22 19.64 14.83 2.05
N LEU A 23 19.67 15.93 2.78
CA LEU A 23 20.39 17.15 2.39
C LEU A 23 21.51 17.41 3.38
N ASP A 24 22.72 17.64 2.89
CA ASP A 24 23.86 18.14 3.66
C ASP A 24 24.09 19.61 3.33
N ILE A 25 23.84 20.46 4.31
CA ILE A 25 23.88 21.91 4.25
C ILE A 25 24.92 22.37 5.26
N ASP A 26 26.01 22.96 4.78
CA ASP A 26 27.11 23.45 5.60
C ASP A 26 27.68 22.42 6.61
N GLY A 27 27.66 21.13 6.25
CA GLY A 27 28.15 20.02 7.06
C GLY A 27 27.12 19.42 8.00
N GLU A 28 25.91 19.98 8.08
CA GLU A 28 24.78 19.44 8.83
C GLU A 28 23.83 18.66 7.92
N LYS A 29 23.42 17.47 8.36
CA LYS A 29 22.52 16.59 7.60
C LYS A 29 21.07 16.74 8.05
N PHE A 30 20.19 16.75 7.06
CA PHE A 30 18.75 16.85 7.21
C PHE A 30 18.05 15.82 6.35
N ILE A 31 16.82 15.45 6.71
CA ILE A 31 15.94 14.56 5.98
C ILE A 31 14.79 15.38 5.41
N ASP A 32 14.59 15.30 4.11
CA ASP A 32 13.35 15.67 3.44
C ASP A 32 12.59 14.39 3.12
N LEU A 33 11.51 14.13 3.85
CA LEU A 33 10.73 12.91 3.64
C LEU A 33 10.06 12.88 2.28
N HIS A 34 9.73 14.03 1.68
CA HIS A 34 8.87 14.13 0.50
C HIS A 34 9.61 14.56 -0.76
N SER A 35 10.90 14.86 -0.64
CA SER A 35 11.72 15.46 -1.69
C SER A 35 11.11 16.71 -2.31
N LEU A 36 10.34 17.48 -1.54
CA LEU A 36 9.77 18.74 -2.02
C LEU A 36 10.86 19.77 -2.28
N ASN A 37 11.97 19.69 -1.55
CA ASN A 37 13.07 20.63 -1.68
C ASN A 37 13.93 20.38 -2.92
N ILE A 38 13.81 19.21 -3.57
CA ILE A 38 14.63 18.90 -4.75
C ILE A 38 14.31 19.85 -5.92
N VAL A 39 13.10 20.43 -5.94
CA VAL A 39 12.68 21.37 -6.99
C VAL A 39 13.60 22.59 -7.08
N ASN A 40 14.21 22.99 -5.95
CA ASN A 40 15.17 24.08 -5.88
C ASN A 40 16.50 23.77 -6.59
N PHE A 41 16.73 22.50 -6.94
CA PHE A 41 17.92 22.02 -7.63
C PHE A 41 17.63 21.59 -9.06
N LEU A 42 16.35 21.54 -9.46
CA LEU A 42 15.97 21.23 -10.84
C LEU A 42 16.45 22.36 -11.76
N GLY A 43 17.47 22.06 -12.55
CA GLY A 43 18.12 23.02 -13.45
C GLY A 43 19.54 23.40 -13.04
N LEU A 44 19.96 23.09 -11.81
CA LEU A 44 21.36 23.18 -11.41
C LEU A 44 22.14 21.97 -11.94
N GLN A 45 23.38 22.22 -12.37
CA GLN A 45 24.30 21.13 -12.69
C GLN A 45 25.15 20.81 -11.46
N PRO A 46 25.13 19.56 -10.96
CA PRO A 46 25.99 19.16 -9.87
C PRO A 46 27.44 19.20 -10.32
N ILE A 47 28.32 19.68 -9.43
CA ILE A 47 29.76 19.75 -9.66
C ILE A 47 30.40 18.36 -9.59
N ASN A 48 29.85 17.47 -8.75
CA ASN A 48 30.25 16.06 -8.68
C ASN A 48 29.02 15.16 -8.53
N ARG A 49 29.15 13.95 -9.07
CA ARG A 49 28.23 12.84 -8.84
C ARG A 49 29.02 11.61 -8.45
N TYR A 50 28.69 11.01 -7.32
CA TYR A 50 29.38 9.84 -6.80
C TYR A 50 28.46 9.05 -5.88
N HIS A 51 28.97 7.98 -5.28
CA HIS A 51 28.23 7.18 -4.31
C HIS A 51 28.87 7.22 -2.93
N GLU A 52 28.04 7.23 -1.90
CA GLU A 52 28.48 7.28 -0.50
C GLU A 52 27.61 6.35 0.34
N GLU A 53 28.18 5.83 1.42
CA GLU A 53 27.46 5.01 2.39
C GLU A 53 27.24 5.79 3.69
N ILE A 54 26.00 5.82 4.18
CA ILE A 54 25.63 6.44 5.46
C ILE A 54 24.89 5.40 6.28
N ASN A 55 25.39 5.08 7.48
CA ASN A 55 24.76 4.12 8.41
C ASN A 55 24.42 2.76 7.76
N GLY A 56 25.28 2.23 6.89
CA GLY A 56 25.04 0.95 6.20
C GLY A 56 24.16 1.04 4.95
N TRP A 57 23.71 2.24 4.57
CA TRP A 57 22.86 2.47 3.39
C TRP A 57 23.65 3.17 2.29
N PHE A 58 23.50 2.68 1.07
CA PHE A 58 24.19 3.19 -0.11
C PHE A 58 23.35 4.26 -0.82
N PHE A 59 23.95 5.39 -1.16
CA PHE A 59 23.28 6.54 -1.76
C PHE A 59 23.96 7.00 -3.05
N ASN A 60 23.15 7.47 -3.99
CA ASN A 60 23.60 8.41 -5.01
C ASN A 60 23.78 9.79 -4.38
N VAL A 61 24.91 10.44 -4.66
CA VAL A 61 25.22 11.78 -4.16
C VAL A 61 25.38 12.74 -5.31
N ASN A 62 24.59 13.81 -5.28
CA ASN A 62 24.76 14.97 -6.14
C ASN A 62 25.30 16.13 -5.29
N GLU A 63 26.51 16.60 -5.60
CA GLU A 63 27.15 17.72 -4.91
C GLU A 63 26.99 19.00 -5.73
N TYR A 64 26.61 20.08 -5.06
CA TYR A 64 26.35 21.39 -5.64
C TYR A 64 27.18 22.47 -4.96
N GLU A 65 27.78 23.34 -5.77
CA GLU A 65 28.38 24.58 -5.33
C GLU A 65 27.26 25.64 -5.24
N THR A 66 26.90 26.05 -4.03
CA THR A 66 25.79 27.00 -3.83
C THR A 66 26.30 28.20 -3.04
N ASN A 67 26.33 29.37 -3.68
CA ASN A 67 26.60 30.65 -3.01
C ASN A 67 25.31 31.35 -2.52
N GLU A 68 24.15 30.74 -2.79
CA GLU A 68 22.83 31.29 -2.48
C GLU A 68 22.13 30.47 -1.38
N ILE A 69 21.40 31.17 -0.52
CA ILE A 69 20.54 30.54 0.50
C ILE A 69 19.28 30.04 -0.21
N LEU A 70 19.16 28.73 -0.37
CA LEU A 70 17.96 28.11 -0.92
C LEU A 70 16.83 28.13 0.12
N PRO A 71 15.57 28.40 -0.28
CA PRO A 71 14.42 28.38 0.61
C PRO A 71 14.01 26.93 0.90
N LEU A 72 14.73 26.27 1.81
CA LEU A 72 14.49 24.89 2.19
C LEU A 72 13.48 24.82 3.35
N GLU A 73 12.45 23.98 3.22
CA GLU A 73 11.35 23.87 4.18
C GLU A 73 11.12 22.41 4.62
N ASN A 74 10.48 22.23 5.78
CA ASN A 74 10.06 20.92 6.31
C ASN A 74 11.18 19.88 6.49
N LEU A 75 12.39 20.36 6.75
CA LEU A 75 13.55 19.51 6.99
C LEU A 75 13.55 18.95 8.41
N LEU A 76 13.74 17.64 8.54
CA LEU A 76 13.93 16.96 9.81
C LEU A 76 15.43 16.84 10.12
N PRO A 77 15.85 16.99 11.39
CA PRO A 77 17.24 16.76 11.75
C PRO A 77 17.61 15.28 11.55
N PHE A 78 18.85 15.03 11.14
CA PHE A 78 19.37 13.67 10.96
C PHE A 78 19.61 12.98 12.32
N THR A 79 18.58 12.33 12.83
CA THR A 79 18.59 11.49 14.04
C THR A 79 18.27 10.05 13.69
N ASN A 80 18.59 9.09 14.56
CA ASN A 80 18.23 7.68 14.33
C ASN A 80 16.73 7.49 14.12
N GLU A 81 15.89 8.20 14.90
CA GLU A 81 14.43 8.14 14.76
C GLU A 81 13.96 8.65 13.39
N ASN A 82 14.47 9.79 12.93
CA ASN A 82 14.08 10.32 11.62
C ASN A 82 14.67 9.49 10.49
N PHE A 83 15.84 8.87 10.68
CA PHE A 83 16.42 7.95 9.70
C PHE A 83 15.59 6.65 9.57
N GLU A 84 14.95 6.15 10.63
CA GLU A 84 13.95 5.09 10.48
C GLU A 84 12.78 5.52 9.60
N LYS A 85 12.25 6.74 9.81
CA LYS A 85 11.17 7.31 8.98
C LYS A 85 11.60 7.44 7.52
N PHE A 86 12.84 7.88 7.28
CA PHE A 86 13.44 7.92 5.95
C PHE A 86 13.41 6.55 5.28
N LYS A 87 13.91 5.50 5.97
CA LYS A 87 13.95 4.14 5.42
C LYS A 87 12.55 3.60 5.09
N ILE A 88 11.58 3.82 5.99
CA ILE A 88 10.17 3.43 5.77
C ILE A 88 9.60 4.14 4.53
N SER A 89 9.73 5.46 4.48
CA SER A 89 9.25 6.27 3.35
C SER A 89 9.89 5.85 2.03
N ASN A 90 11.19 5.53 2.05
CA ASN A 90 11.92 5.05 0.88
C ASN A 90 11.41 3.68 0.42
N ALA A 91 11.16 2.76 1.35
CA ALA A 91 10.60 1.44 1.04
C ALA A 91 9.22 1.55 0.37
N LEU A 92 8.34 2.42 0.89
CA LEU A 92 7.02 2.66 0.31
C LEU A 92 7.11 3.25 -1.10
N SER A 93 7.99 4.24 -1.28
CA SER A 93 8.22 4.89 -2.58
C SER A 93 8.74 3.89 -3.61
N PHE A 94 9.65 3.00 -3.19
CA PHE A 94 10.21 1.97 -4.06
C PHE A 94 9.18 0.88 -4.38
N GLU A 95 8.35 0.50 -3.42
CA GLU A 95 7.26 -0.45 -3.67
C GLU A 95 6.22 0.14 -4.62
N TYR A 96 5.85 1.40 -4.44
CA TYR A 96 4.98 2.13 -5.35
C TYR A 96 5.53 2.17 -6.79
N LEU A 97 6.82 2.48 -6.95
CA LEU A 97 7.53 2.40 -8.24
C LEU A 97 7.38 1.00 -8.86
N LYS A 98 7.68 -0.06 -8.10
CA LYS A 98 7.53 -1.44 -8.60
C LYS A 98 6.11 -1.76 -9.04
N TYR A 99 5.09 -1.29 -8.32
CA TYR A 99 3.70 -1.49 -8.73
C TYR A 99 3.31 -0.73 -10.00
N ASN A 100 3.96 0.40 -10.30
CA ASN A 100 3.74 1.12 -11.54
C ASN A 100 4.48 0.52 -12.74
N GLU A 101 5.66 -0.07 -12.52
CA GLU A 101 6.53 -0.53 -13.61
C GLU A 101 6.51 -2.04 -13.84
N VAL A 102 6.57 -2.82 -12.76
CA VAL A 102 6.79 -4.28 -12.82
C VAL A 102 5.50 -5.04 -12.52
N TYR A 103 4.77 -4.63 -11.48
CA TYR A 103 3.58 -5.31 -10.98
C TYR A 103 2.27 -4.61 -11.38
N ASN A 104 2.31 -3.86 -12.48
CA ASN A 104 1.22 -3.00 -12.92
C ASN A 104 -0.06 -3.72 -13.37
N ASN A 105 -0.04 -5.05 -13.45
CA ASN A 105 -1.20 -5.89 -13.75
C ASN A 105 -1.60 -6.78 -12.57
N LEU A 106 -1.02 -6.61 -11.37
CA LEU A 106 -1.52 -7.31 -10.18
C LEU A 106 -2.84 -6.69 -9.72
N PHE A 107 -3.64 -7.47 -9.00
CA PHE A 107 -4.97 -7.13 -8.52
C PHE A 107 -4.97 -5.92 -7.60
N LEU A 108 -4.13 -5.94 -6.56
CA LEU A 108 -3.92 -4.78 -5.69
C LEU A 108 -2.65 -4.03 -6.10
N LYS A 109 -2.54 -2.78 -5.66
CA LYS A 109 -1.32 -1.98 -5.73
C LYS A 109 -1.08 -1.25 -4.42
N VAL A 110 0.19 -1.00 -4.12
CA VAL A 110 0.59 -0.02 -3.11
C VAL A 110 0.54 1.35 -3.76
N GLU A 111 0.06 2.35 -3.02
CA GLU A 111 0.05 3.76 -3.38
C GLU A 111 0.96 4.50 -2.40
N ASN A 112 1.71 5.47 -2.90
CA ASN A 112 2.38 6.41 -2.02
C ASN A 112 1.44 7.58 -1.69
N THR A 113 1.49 8.07 -0.45
CA THR A 113 0.65 9.20 -0.02
C THR A 113 1.53 10.37 0.40
N LEU A 114 0.95 11.57 0.49
CA LEU A 114 1.62 12.73 1.07
C LEU A 114 1.97 12.53 2.56
N ASN A 115 1.37 11.54 3.23
CA ASN A 115 1.83 11.06 4.52
C ASN A 115 2.79 9.89 4.27
N ASN A 116 4.08 10.18 4.14
CA ASN A 116 5.12 9.22 3.76
C ASN A 116 5.39 8.09 4.78
N LEU A 117 4.57 8.01 5.83
CA LEU A 117 4.51 6.94 6.82
C LEU A 117 3.13 6.28 6.85
N GLU A 118 2.34 6.44 5.79
CA GLU A 118 1.08 5.73 5.55
C GLU A 118 1.22 4.90 4.26
N CYS A 119 0.91 3.61 4.35
CA CYS A 119 0.79 2.74 3.19
C CYS A 119 -0.69 2.61 2.81
N VAL A 120 -1.01 2.94 1.56
CA VAL A 120 -2.35 2.72 1.02
C VAL A 120 -2.30 1.57 0.03
N ILE A 121 -3.13 0.56 0.26
CA ILE A 121 -3.32 -0.57 -0.66
C ILE A 121 -4.67 -0.38 -1.34
N SER A 122 -4.70 -0.39 -2.67
CA SER A 122 -5.92 -0.17 -3.44
C SER A 122 -6.06 -1.14 -4.62
N LEU A 123 -7.26 -1.21 -5.19
CA LEU A 123 -7.50 -1.95 -6.44
C LEU A 123 -6.70 -1.34 -7.60
N ASN A 124 -6.06 -2.19 -8.39
CA ASN A 124 -5.34 -1.76 -9.58
C ASN A 124 -6.29 -1.61 -10.79
N ASN A 125 -6.30 -0.42 -11.38
CA ASN A 125 -7.13 -0.09 -12.54
C ASN A 125 -6.85 -0.96 -13.77
N ASN A 126 -5.59 -1.36 -13.99
CA ASN A 126 -5.23 -2.21 -15.12
C ASN A 126 -5.85 -3.60 -14.96
N PHE A 127 -5.74 -4.19 -13.77
CA PHE A 127 -6.34 -5.49 -13.46
C PHE A 127 -7.86 -5.42 -13.56
N LEU A 128 -8.48 -4.39 -12.98
CA LEU A 128 -9.93 -4.14 -13.08
C LEU A 128 -10.40 -4.09 -14.54
N THR A 129 -9.67 -3.35 -15.39
CA THR A 129 -10.02 -3.19 -16.81
C THR A 129 -9.86 -4.50 -17.59
N GLN A 130 -8.87 -5.32 -17.24
CA GLN A 130 -8.67 -6.64 -17.87
C GLN A 130 -9.73 -7.67 -17.46
N HIS A 131 -10.37 -7.46 -16.30
CA HIS A 131 -11.27 -8.43 -15.68
C HIS A 131 -12.67 -7.86 -15.39
N LEU A 132 -13.17 -6.94 -16.22
CA LEU A 132 -14.46 -6.25 -16.02
C LEU A 132 -15.64 -7.18 -15.72
N GLU A 133 -15.71 -8.35 -16.35
CA GLU A 133 -16.78 -9.32 -16.13
C GLU A 133 -16.81 -9.86 -14.68
N ILE A 134 -15.64 -9.97 -14.04
CA ILE A 134 -15.49 -10.45 -12.67
C ILE A 134 -16.07 -9.42 -11.70
N PHE A 135 -15.74 -8.14 -11.91
CA PHE A 135 -16.20 -7.03 -11.07
C PHE A 135 -17.61 -6.55 -11.41
N ALA A 136 -18.22 -7.06 -12.49
CA ALA A 136 -19.64 -6.84 -12.77
C ALA A 136 -20.55 -7.81 -11.99
N ASP A 137 -20.01 -8.92 -11.46
CA ASP A 137 -20.75 -9.85 -10.61
C ASP A 137 -20.62 -9.43 -9.14
N VAL A 138 -21.60 -8.64 -8.68
CA VAL A 138 -21.67 -8.09 -7.31
C VAL A 138 -21.53 -9.16 -6.23
N GLY A 139 -22.03 -10.38 -6.47
CA GLY A 139 -21.92 -11.47 -5.51
C GLY A 139 -20.49 -11.98 -5.36
N PHE A 140 -19.78 -12.15 -6.48
CA PHE A 140 -18.37 -12.54 -6.46
C PHE A 140 -17.49 -11.43 -5.91
N GLU A 141 -17.69 -10.19 -6.37
CA GLU A 141 -16.94 -9.01 -5.92
C GLU A 141 -17.01 -8.87 -4.39
N PHE A 142 -18.20 -9.01 -3.81
CA PHE A 142 -18.39 -8.95 -2.36
C PHE A 142 -17.64 -10.06 -1.60
N LEU A 143 -17.68 -11.30 -2.09
CA LEU A 143 -16.94 -12.40 -1.46
C LEU A 143 -15.42 -12.19 -1.56
N LEU A 144 -14.95 -11.71 -2.71
CA LEU A 144 -13.55 -11.35 -2.91
C LEU A 144 -13.16 -10.24 -1.94
N GLU A 145 -13.95 -9.17 -1.85
CA GLU A 145 -13.72 -8.04 -0.94
C GLU A 145 -13.57 -8.51 0.51
N ILE A 146 -14.49 -9.33 1.01
CA ILE A 146 -14.39 -9.87 2.38
C ILE A 146 -13.11 -10.68 2.57
N ASN A 147 -12.75 -11.56 1.62
CA ASN A 147 -11.53 -12.35 1.72
C ASN A 147 -10.27 -11.46 1.80
N ILE A 148 -10.21 -10.41 0.96
CA ILE A 148 -9.09 -9.48 0.92
C ILE A 148 -9.04 -8.64 2.18
N VAL A 149 -10.18 -8.10 2.65
CA VAL A 149 -10.27 -7.32 3.89
C VAL A 149 -9.74 -8.12 5.07
N LEU A 150 -10.17 -9.38 5.21
CA LEU A 150 -9.71 -10.24 6.30
C LEU A 150 -8.22 -10.56 6.17
N THR A 151 -7.74 -10.84 4.97
CA THR A 151 -6.31 -11.15 4.73
C THR A 151 -5.41 -9.95 5.05
N ILE A 152 -5.73 -8.77 4.51
CA ILE A 152 -4.97 -7.54 4.80
C ILE A 152 -5.05 -7.18 6.28
N LYS A 153 -6.22 -7.35 6.92
CA LYS A 153 -6.35 -7.08 8.36
C LYS A 153 -5.46 -8.02 9.19
N ASN A 154 -5.41 -9.30 8.84
CA ASN A 154 -4.57 -10.28 9.53
C ASN A 154 -3.09 -10.01 9.29
N LEU A 155 -2.70 -9.65 8.07
CA LEU A 155 -1.32 -9.28 7.73
C LEU A 155 -0.88 -8.03 8.52
N ALA A 156 -1.66 -6.95 8.51
CA ALA A 156 -1.38 -5.76 9.31
C ALA A 156 -1.30 -6.08 10.81
N ARG A 157 -2.18 -6.95 11.32
CA ARG A 157 -2.19 -7.38 12.73
C ARG A 157 -0.94 -8.18 13.09
N LYS A 158 -0.40 -9.02 12.20
CA LYS A 158 0.85 -9.78 12.42
C LYS A 158 2.00 -8.85 12.80
N TYR A 159 2.08 -7.68 12.18
CA TYR A 159 3.09 -6.65 12.45
C TYR A 159 2.63 -5.57 13.45
N SER A 160 1.46 -5.73 14.07
CA SER A 160 0.87 -4.76 15.00
C SER A 160 0.62 -3.37 14.39
N PHE A 161 0.37 -3.30 13.08
CA PHE A 161 0.06 -2.04 12.40
C PHE A 161 -1.41 -1.68 12.57
N SER A 162 -1.67 -0.39 12.81
CA SER A 162 -3.02 0.13 12.76
C SER A 162 -3.47 0.20 11.30
N SER A 163 -4.69 -0.26 11.04
CA SER A 163 -5.26 -0.31 9.70
C SER A 163 -6.74 0.04 9.72
N CYS A 164 -7.16 0.84 8.75
CA CYS A 164 -8.56 1.19 8.51
C CYS A 164 -8.99 0.83 7.08
N PHE A 165 -10.29 0.64 6.94
CA PHE A 165 -10.95 0.26 5.72
C PHE A 165 -12.23 1.09 5.63
N ASN A 166 -12.21 2.10 4.76
CA ASN A 166 -13.31 3.07 4.65
C ASN A 166 -13.97 3.05 3.27
N HIS A 167 -13.36 2.39 2.29
CA HIS A 167 -13.88 2.23 0.93
C HIS A 167 -13.55 0.83 0.39
N PRO A 168 -14.39 0.25 -0.48
CA PRO A 168 -14.14 -1.06 -1.08
C PRO A 168 -12.75 -1.16 -1.69
N PHE A 169 -12.05 -2.25 -1.35
CA PHE A 169 -10.66 -2.52 -1.74
C PHE A 169 -9.64 -1.41 -1.43
N VAL A 170 -9.94 -0.45 -0.55
CA VAL A 170 -8.98 0.59 -0.13
C VAL A 170 -8.65 0.43 1.36
N PHE A 171 -7.40 0.09 1.61
CA PHE A 171 -6.86 -0.14 2.94
C PHE A 171 -5.81 0.91 3.25
N ARG A 172 -5.90 1.55 4.41
CA ARG A 172 -4.86 2.47 4.88
C ARG A 172 -4.19 1.88 6.10
N ILE A 173 -2.86 1.89 6.11
CA ILE A 173 -2.02 1.28 7.12
C ILE A 173 -1.06 2.34 7.64
N GLU A 174 -1.10 2.58 8.95
CA GLU A 174 -0.30 3.61 9.63
C GLU A 174 1.03 3.03 10.10
N LEU A 175 2.14 3.68 9.72
CA LEU A 175 3.52 3.22 9.90
C LEU A 175 4.41 4.27 10.62
N SER A 176 3.84 5.34 11.19
CA SER A 176 4.62 6.37 11.89
C SER A 176 5.35 5.89 13.14
N ASN A 177 4.85 4.83 13.79
CA ASN A 177 5.36 4.29 15.05
C ASN A 177 5.87 2.85 14.90
N THR A 178 6.58 2.54 13.81
CA THR A 178 7.19 1.22 13.58
C THR A 178 8.64 1.33 13.10
N PHE A 179 9.27 0.18 12.86
CA PHE A 179 10.64 0.03 12.39
C PHE A 179 10.67 -0.41 10.94
N TYR A 180 11.70 0.03 10.22
CA TYR A 180 11.89 -0.30 8.81
C TYR A 180 11.82 -1.81 8.52
N ASP A 181 12.47 -2.65 9.33
CA ASP A 181 12.52 -4.09 9.08
C ASP A 181 11.13 -4.74 9.07
N GLN A 182 10.23 -4.29 9.97
CA GLN A 182 8.85 -4.78 10.01
C GLN A 182 8.05 -4.36 8.79
N VAL A 183 8.25 -3.12 8.32
CA VAL A 183 7.60 -2.61 7.10
C VAL A 183 8.09 -3.37 5.87
N TYR A 184 9.40 -3.61 5.79
CA TYR A 184 10.00 -4.34 4.69
C TYR A 184 9.42 -5.76 4.58
N GLU A 185 9.42 -6.52 5.67
CA GLU A 185 8.81 -7.86 5.71
C GLU A 185 7.31 -7.84 5.36
N PHE A 186 6.58 -6.86 5.89
CA PHE A 186 5.16 -6.67 5.56
C PHE A 186 4.93 -6.48 4.06
N LEU A 187 5.74 -5.64 3.41
CA LEU A 187 5.62 -5.36 1.97
C LEU A 187 5.97 -6.59 1.12
N GLU A 188 6.98 -7.37 1.53
CA GLU A 188 7.32 -8.64 0.87
C GLU A 188 6.17 -9.64 0.96
N GLU A 189 5.65 -9.90 2.17
CA GLU A 189 4.53 -10.83 2.35
C GLU A 189 3.26 -10.36 1.64
N PHE A 190 2.99 -9.06 1.63
CA PHE A 190 1.90 -8.48 0.86
C PHE A 190 2.08 -8.74 -0.64
N ARG A 191 3.27 -8.52 -1.18
CA ARG A 191 3.58 -8.72 -2.60
C ARG A 191 3.38 -10.18 -3.00
N ASP A 192 3.89 -11.11 -2.21
CA ASP A 192 3.75 -12.55 -2.46
C ASP A 192 2.28 -12.98 -2.45
N PHE A 193 1.53 -12.52 -1.44
CA PHE A 193 0.08 -12.71 -1.39
C PHE A 193 -0.61 -12.15 -2.64
N ASN A 194 -0.28 -10.91 -3.02
CA ASN A 194 -0.93 -10.23 -4.13
C ASN A 194 -0.63 -10.92 -5.46
N MET A 195 0.60 -11.36 -5.69
CA MET A 195 0.98 -12.16 -6.86
C MET A 195 0.16 -13.46 -6.96
N LYS A 196 0.03 -14.18 -5.83
CA LYS A 196 -0.72 -15.42 -5.74
C LYS A 196 -2.21 -15.21 -6.03
N ILE A 197 -2.86 -14.28 -5.34
CA ILE A 197 -4.31 -14.06 -5.47
C ILE A 197 -4.67 -13.49 -6.85
N SER A 198 -3.84 -12.60 -7.41
CA SER A 198 -4.05 -12.03 -8.75
C SER A 198 -4.19 -13.11 -9.82
N GLY A 199 -3.32 -14.13 -9.79
CA GLY A 199 -3.39 -15.25 -10.73
C GLY A 199 -4.57 -16.20 -10.50
N GLN A 200 -5.15 -16.20 -9.29
CA GLN A 200 -6.21 -17.12 -8.91
C GLN A 200 -7.62 -16.56 -9.13
N ILE A 201 -7.80 -15.23 -9.07
CA ILE A 201 -9.11 -14.57 -9.20
C ILE A 201 -9.92 -15.08 -10.42
N PRO A 202 -9.36 -15.20 -11.64
CA PRO A 202 -10.12 -15.72 -12.78
C PRO A 202 -10.62 -17.16 -12.59
N THR A 203 -9.82 -18.01 -11.94
CA THR A 203 -10.19 -19.40 -11.63
C THR A 203 -11.28 -19.44 -10.56
N LEU A 204 -11.14 -18.65 -9.50
CA LEU A 204 -12.13 -18.51 -8.43
C LEU A 204 -13.48 -18.03 -8.99
N TYR A 205 -13.46 -17.05 -9.89
CA TYR A 205 -14.67 -16.57 -10.56
C TYR A 205 -15.36 -17.67 -11.37
N ASN A 206 -14.59 -18.44 -12.14
CA ASN A 206 -15.16 -19.55 -12.91
C ASN A 206 -15.77 -20.63 -12.00
N GLN A 207 -15.15 -20.95 -10.87
CA GLN A 207 -15.70 -21.86 -9.88
C GLN A 207 -16.98 -21.32 -9.26
N PHE A 208 -17.00 -20.03 -8.89
CA PHE A 208 -18.18 -19.36 -8.34
C PHE A 208 -19.38 -19.42 -9.29
N LYS A 209 -19.18 -19.21 -10.60
CA LYS A 209 -20.26 -19.32 -11.60
C LYS A 209 -20.89 -20.71 -11.69
N MET A 210 -20.16 -21.76 -11.31
CA MET A 210 -20.67 -23.14 -11.31
C MET A 210 -21.51 -23.46 -10.08
N LEU A 211 -21.46 -22.62 -9.04
CA LEU A 211 -22.25 -22.81 -7.83
C LEU A 211 -23.72 -22.47 -8.09
N PRO A 212 -24.65 -23.16 -7.40
CA PRO A 212 -26.03 -22.72 -7.39
C PRO A 212 -26.13 -21.31 -6.82
N LYS A 213 -27.05 -20.50 -7.36
CA LYS A 213 -27.35 -19.19 -6.79
C LYS A 213 -27.76 -19.35 -5.32
N SER A 214 -27.22 -18.49 -4.46
CA SER A 214 -27.49 -18.48 -3.01
C SER A 214 -28.42 -17.33 -2.68
N ASP A 215 -29.63 -17.66 -2.23
CA ASP A 215 -30.60 -16.67 -1.76
C ASP A 215 -30.10 -15.98 -0.49
N GLU A 216 -29.29 -16.67 0.33
CA GLU A 216 -28.61 -16.13 1.51
C GLU A 216 -27.67 -14.98 1.13
N LEU A 217 -26.81 -15.19 0.12
CA LEU A 217 -25.88 -14.16 -0.36
C LEU A 217 -26.64 -12.94 -0.89
N ALA A 218 -27.73 -13.15 -1.65
CA ALA A 218 -28.57 -12.07 -2.14
C ALA A 218 -29.20 -11.28 -0.98
N ARG A 219 -29.70 -11.95 0.06
CA ARG A 219 -30.22 -11.30 1.26
C ARG A 219 -29.15 -10.52 2.01
N ILE A 220 -27.92 -11.05 2.11
CA ILE A 220 -26.80 -10.33 2.73
C ILE A 220 -26.53 -9.02 2.01
N LEU A 221 -26.38 -9.06 0.69
CA LEU A 221 -26.12 -7.88 -0.13
C LEU A 221 -27.23 -6.83 -0.01
N GLN A 222 -28.49 -7.28 0.03
CA GLN A 222 -29.64 -6.37 0.09
C GLN A 222 -29.81 -5.70 1.46
N ASN A 223 -29.50 -6.41 2.55
CA ASN A 223 -29.89 -5.98 3.91
C ASN A 223 -28.74 -5.46 4.77
N SER A 224 -27.49 -5.63 4.34
CA SER A 224 -26.32 -5.24 5.14
C SER A 224 -25.90 -3.78 4.90
N SER A 225 -25.67 -3.05 5.99
CA SER A 225 -25.10 -1.69 6.00
C SER A 225 -23.73 -1.73 6.65
N ILE A 226 -22.68 -1.38 5.90
CA ILE A 226 -21.29 -1.34 6.38
C ILE A 226 -21.15 -0.44 7.63
N ASP A 227 -21.80 0.73 7.61
CA ASP A 227 -21.62 1.74 8.66
C ASP A 227 -22.52 1.56 9.89
N SER A 228 -23.41 0.55 9.91
CA SER A 228 -24.40 0.44 10.98
C SER A 228 -24.95 -0.97 11.19
N PHE A 229 -24.48 -1.59 12.27
CA PHE A 229 -24.99 -2.89 12.72
C PHE A 229 -26.49 -2.86 13.06
N SER A 230 -26.96 -1.82 13.76
CA SER A 230 -28.38 -1.71 14.13
C SER A 230 -29.30 -1.56 12.90
N LYS A 231 -28.87 -0.83 11.86
CA LYS A 231 -29.61 -0.77 10.59
C LYS A 231 -29.61 -2.12 9.89
N THR A 232 -28.48 -2.81 9.84
CA THR A 232 -28.41 -4.18 9.29
C THR A 232 -29.44 -5.09 9.96
N ILE A 233 -29.44 -5.15 11.30
CA ILE A 233 -30.39 -6.02 12.04
C ILE A 233 -31.85 -5.60 11.80
N TYR A 234 -32.13 -4.30 11.72
CA TYR A 234 -33.47 -3.80 11.40
C TYR A 234 -33.92 -4.24 9.99
N SER A 235 -33.06 -4.12 8.98
CA SER A 235 -33.36 -4.53 7.60
C SER A 235 -33.61 -6.03 7.48
N TYR A 236 -32.85 -6.85 8.22
CA TYR A 236 -33.05 -8.29 8.27
C TYR A 236 -34.36 -8.70 8.95
N GLY A 237 -34.82 -7.94 9.94
CA GLY A 237 -36.02 -8.25 10.72
C GLY A 237 -35.92 -9.50 11.62
N SER A 238 -34.82 -10.25 11.55
CA SER A 238 -34.55 -11.43 12.36
C SER A 238 -33.04 -11.64 12.56
N ILE A 239 -32.60 -11.71 13.82
CA ILE A 239 -31.21 -12.02 14.18
C ILE A 239 -30.88 -13.47 13.80
N GLU A 240 -31.83 -14.40 13.96
CA GLU A 240 -31.63 -15.82 13.65
C GLU A 240 -31.36 -16.01 12.15
N LEU A 241 -32.15 -15.34 11.30
CA LEU A 241 -31.95 -15.36 9.85
C LEU A 241 -30.58 -14.78 9.45
N PHE A 242 -30.19 -13.67 10.08
CA PHE A 242 -28.88 -13.08 9.85
C PHE A 242 -27.73 -14.03 10.22
N ILE A 243 -27.84 -14.73 11.35
CA ILE A 243 -26.84 -15.72 11.78
C ILE A 243 -26.75 -16.88 10.78
N ASP A 244 -27.87 -17.40 10.30
CA ASP A 244 -27.89 -18.51 9.34
C ASP A 244 -27.30 -18.07 7.99
N ASP A 245 -27.63 -16.87 7.51
CA ASP A 245 -27.03 -16.30 6.30
C ASP A 245 -25.52 -16.08 6.47
N LEU A 246 -25.05 -15.61 7.64
CA LEU A 246 -23.62 -15.48 7.94
C LEU A 246 -22.88 -16.83 7.98
N ARG A 247 -23.53 -17.91 8.44
CA ARG A 247 -22.95 -19.26 8.35
C ARG A 247 -22.75 -19.65 6.90
N LYS A 248 -23.74 -19.35 6.04
CA LYS A 248 -23.63 -19.62 4.61
C LYS A 248 -22.52 -18.80 3.95
N LEU A 249 -22.36 -17.54 4.35
CA LEU A 249 -21.25 -16.69 3.93
C LEU A 249 -19.89 -17.32 4.29
N ALA A 250 -19.75 -17.84 5.51
CA ALA A 250 -18.51 -18.51 5.92
C ALA A 250 -18.22 -19.76 5.07
N GLU A 251 -19.24 -20.54 4.71
CA GLU A 251 -19.09 -21.66 3.77
C GLU A 251 -18.62 -21.19 2.39
N LEU A 252 -19.22 -20.12 1.85
CA LEU A 252 -18.84 -19.58 0.53
C LEU A 252 -17.41 -19.02 0.53
N LEU A 253 -16.98 -18.39 1.62
CA LEU A 253 -15.62 -17.89 1.78
C LEU A 253 -14.57 -19.00 1.84
N SER A 254 -14.96 -20.24 2.19
CA SER A 254 -14.03 -21.38 2.22
C SER A 254 -13.36 -21.64 0.86
N LEU A 255 -14.03 -21.30 -0.24
CA LEU A 255 -13.49 -21.37 -1.61
C LEU A 255 -12.23 -20.51 -1.79
N PHE A 256 -12.14 -19.41 -1.04
CA PHE A 256 -11.04 -18.47 -1.08
C PHE A 256 -9.94 -18.85 -0.07
N PHE A 257 -10.29 -19.50 1.06
CA PHE A 257 -9.35 -19.80 2.16
C PHE A 257 -8.31 -20.87 1.86
N GLU A 258 -8.58 -21.87 1.02
CA GLU A 258 -7.53 -22.81 0.58
C GLU A 258 -6.45 -22.12 -0.26
N ASN A 259 -6.79 -20.97 -0.83
CA ASN A 259 -5.99 -20.23 -1.80
C ASN A 259 -5.32 -18.97 -1.21
N SER A 260 -5.84 -18.43 -0.09
CA SER A 260 -5.39 -17.17 0.52
C SER A 260 -4.49 -17.34 1.75
N LYS A 261 -3.96 -18.53 2.04
CA LYS A 261 -2.98 -18.70 3.14
C LYS A 261 -1.68 -17.98 2.80
N LEU A 262 -1.30 -17.06 3.69
CA LEU A 262 0.08 -16.63 3.93
C LEU A 262 0.79 -17.85 4.53
N ASP A 263 1.90 -18.28 3.95
CA ASP A 263 2.64 -19.47 4.40
C ASP A 263 3.25 -19.29 5.80
#